data_AF-A0A1D2W9E7-F1
#
_entry.id   AF-A0A1D2W9E7-F1
#
_cell.length_a   1.000
_cell.length_b   1.000
_cell.length_c   1.000
_cell.angle_alpha   90.00
_cell.angle_beta   90.00
_cell.angle_gamma   90.00
#
_symmetry.space_group_name_H-M   'P 1'
#
loop_
_entity.id
_entity.type
_entity.pdbx_description
1 polymer ?
#
loop_
_entity_poly.entity_id
_entity_poly.type
_entity_poly.pdbx_seq_one_letter_code
_entity_poly.pdbx_strand_id
1 'polypeptide(L)'
;MSIWINDSKIERNILNALVNVEDDTSRFLEDYGSHEVPLTGSFIIILKYQLEPLKREIEEWAAKEFKGNAIVNLDYEDIASKGLEKDYGADFGFHLIINIDDHLYSERGLLVQAKNPRFKSDDSEQLWEINRPQLSVLMCRSPFSVYFLYGLNKTDVKIRVIPASYVKNILNKTGKKSISPKNIKSFSRKFSNFFLYDFIGNWWGDTDESVLNIVRGTDDLVKVRHIFRIEISVKKEEKDNKN
;
A
#
# COMPACT_ATOMS: atom_id res chain seq x y z
N MET A 1 -11.90 4.74 -16.29
CA MET A 1 -12.22 5.19 -14.92
C MET A 1 -11.45 6.48 -14.73
N SER A 2 -12.10 7.59 -14.44
CA SER A 2 -11.42 8.86 -14.18
C SER A 2 -11.16 8.93 -12.68
N ILE A 3 -9.93 9.28 -12.29
CA ILE A 3 -9.52 9.54 -10.90
C ILE A 3 -9.20 11.03 -10.76
N TRP A 4 -9.03 11.53 -9.53
CA TRP A 4 -8.85 12.97 -9.29
C TRP A 4 -7.60 13.57 -9.95
N ILE A 5 -6.59 12.74 -10.28
CA ILE A 5 -5.40 13.16 -11.03
C ILE A 5 -5.79 13.62 -12.43
N ASN A 6 -6.64 12.83 -13.12
CA ASN A 6 -7.21 13.12 -14.44
C ASN A 6 -6.18 13.57 -15.53
N ASP A 7 -4.90 13.24 -15.34
CA ASP A 7 -3.80 13.49 -16.28
C ASP A 7 -3.18 12.15 -16.69
N SER A 8 -3.47 11.74 -17.93
CA SER A 8 -3.03 10.45 -18.47
C SER A 8 -1.52 10.23 -18.47
N LYS A 9 -0.70 11.30 -18.53
CA LYS A 9 0.76 11.17 -18.51
C LYS A 9 1.22 10.86 -17.09
N ILE A 10 0.73 11.61 -16.11
CA ILE A 10 1.04 11.40 -14.68
C ILE A 10 0.56 10.02 -14.24
N GLU A 11 -0.69 9.66 -14.55
CA GLU A 11 -1.25 8.35 -14.20
C GLU A 11 -0.42 7.21 -14.78
N ARG A 12 0.00 7.31 -16.05
CA ARG A 12 0.83 6.28 -16.69
C ARG A 12 2.22 6.19 -16.06
N ASN A 13 2.84 7.31 -15.71
CA ASN A 13 4.17 7.31 -15.11
C ASN A 13 4.15 6.70 -13.71
N ILE A 14 3.14 7.04 -12.89
CA ILE A 14 2.94 6.40 -11.59
C ILE A 14 2.65 4.90 -11.75
N LEU A 15 1.78 4.52 -12.69
CA LEU A 15 1.47 3.12 -12.94
C LEU A 15 2.71 2.32 -13.33
N ASN A 16 3.55 2.86 -14.23
CA ASN A 16 4.79 2.20 -14.66
C ASN A 16 5.77 2.02 -13.50
N ALA A 17 5.94 3.05 -12.65
CA ALA A 17 6.76 2.93 -11.45
C ALA A 17 6.24 1.83 -10.51
N LEU A 18 4.93 1.76 -10.27
CA LEU A 18 4.33 0.72 -9.43
C LEU A 18 4.42 -0.69 -10.06
N VAL A 19 4.37 -0.81 -11.39
CA VAL A 19 4.65 -2.08 -12.09
C VAL A 19 6.10 -2.49 -11.87
N ASN A 20 7.05 -1.55 -11.92
CA ASN A 20 8.46 -1.84 -11.62
C ASN A 20 8.64 -2.31 -10.15
N VAL A 21 7.86 -1.77 -9.21
CA VAL A 21 7.85 -2.26 -7.82
C VAL A 21 7.43 -3.73 -7.75
N GLU A 22 6.36 -4.10 -8.45
CA GLU A 22 5.91 -5.50 -8.53
C GLU A 22 7.01 -6.40 -9.12
N ASP A 23 7.66 -5.95 -10.20
CA ASP A 23 8.74 -6.65 -10.88
C ASP A 23 9.95 -6.87 -9.98
N ASP A 24 10.50 -5.81 -9.41
CA ASP A 24 11.73 -5.86 -8.61
C ASP A 24 11.50 -6.62 -7.30
N THR A 25 10.32 -6.48 -6.68
CA THR A 25 9.95 -7.27 -5.49
C THR A 25 9.89 -8.76 -5.81
N SER A 26 9.32 -9.13 -6.96
CA SER A 26 9.22 -10.54 -7.35
C SER A 26 10.58 -11.18 -7.66
N ARG A 27 11.51 -10.42 -8.26
CA ARG A 27 12.90 -10.88 -8.48
C ARG A 27 13.63 -11.04 -7.15
N PHE A 28 13.50 -10.07 -6.25
CA PHE A 28 14.07 -10.16 -4.90
C PHE A 28 13.58 -11.41 -4.15
N LEU A 29 12.29 -11.72 -4.25
CA LEU A 29 11.72 -12.93 -3.64
C LEU A 29 12.35 -14.23 -4.20
N GLU A 30 12.63 -14.28 -5.49
CA GLU A 30 13.28 -15.44 -6.13
C GLU A 30 14.75 -15.59 -5.72
N ASP A 31 15.48 -14.47 -5.63
CA ASP A 31 16.91 -14.47 -5.32
C ASP A 31 17.20 -14.79 -3.84
N TYR A 32 16.33 -14.37 -2.90
CA TYR A 32 16.58 -14.46 -1.46
C TYR A 32 15.67 -15.43 -0.70
N GLY A 33 14.72 -16.08 -1.39
CA GLY A 33 13.83 -17.08 -0.81
C GLY A 33 12.76 -16.51 0.14
N SER A 34 12.09 -17.40 0.87
CA SER A 34 10.83 -17.10 1.59
C SER A 34 10.99 -16.43 2.97
N HIS A 35 12.16 -15.87 3.30
CA HIS A 35 12.32 -15.12 4.54
C HIS A 35 11.44 -13.84 4.50
N GLU A 36 10.37 -13.81 5.29
CA GLU A 36 9.30 -12.79 5.28
C GLU A 36 9.78 -11.42 5.81
N VAL A 37 10.74 -11.44 6.73
CA VAL A 37 11.28 -10.26 7.44
C VAL A 37 12.10 -9.35 6.51
N PRO A 38 13.07 -9.84 5.69
CA PRO A 38 13.71 -9.02 4.66
C PRO A 38 12.75 -8.50 3.59
N LEU A 39 11.74 -9.28 3.21
CA LEU A 39 10.91 -8.96 2.05
C LEU A 39 10.05 -7.70 2.25
N THR A 40 9.44 -7.54 3.42
CA THR A 40 8.61 -6.36 3.71
C THR A 40 9.44 -5.07 3.74
N GLY A 41 10.64 -5.11 4.33
CA GLY A 41 11.57 -3.97 4.31
C GLY A 41 12.05 -3.65 2.89
N SER A 42 12.50 -4.67 2.15
CA SER A 42 12.91 -4.50 0.75
C SER A 42 11.79 -3.95 -0.13
N PHE A 43 10.55 -4.41 0.05
CA PHE A 43 9.40 -3.92 -0.69
C PHE A 43 9.22 -2.40 -0.53
N ILE A 44 9.30 -1.86 0.70
CA ILE A 44 9.13 -0.42 0.90
C ILE A 44 10.32 0.37 0.35
N ILE A 45 11.54 -0.15 0.49
CA ILE A 45 12.73 0.47 -0.12
C ILE A 45 12.57 0.56 -1.64
N ILE A 46 12.13 -0.53 -2.28
CA ILE A 46 11.85 -0.58 -3.72
C ILE A 46 10.72 0.40 -4.08
N LEU A 47 9.63 0.42 -3.31
CA LEU A 47 8.50 1.32 -3.53
C LEU A 47 8.95 2.79 -3.50
N LYS A 48 9.71 3.19 -2.48
CA LYS A 48 10.27 4.53 -2.38
C LYS A 48 11.17 4.82 -3.57
N TYR A 49 12.12 3.93 -3.86
CA TYR A 49 13.08 4.09 -4.95
C TYR A 49 12.41 4.30 -6.31
N GLN A 50 11.32 3.58 -6.59
CA GLN A 50 10.60 3.70 -7.87
C GLN A 50 9.72 4.95 -7.94
N LEU A 51 9.19 5.45 -6.82
CA LEU A 51 8.31 6.63 -6.78
C LEU A 51 9.07 7.97 -6.64
N GLU A 52 10.22 7.98 -5.97
CA GLU A 52 11.02 9.20 -5.72
C GLU A 52 11.32 10.00 -7.01
N PRO A 53 11.70 9.38 -8.14
CA PRO A 53 11.98 10.12 -9.38
C PRO A 53 10.77 10.85 -9.95
N LEU A 54 9.54 10.45 -9.59
CA LEU A 54 8.30 11.06 -10.07
C LEU A 54 7.91 12.30 -9.28
N LYS A 55 8.51 12.53 -8.10
CA LYS A 55 8.17 13.63 -7.18
C LYS A 55 8.07 14.97 -7.91
N ARG A 56 9.14 15.38 -8.62
CA ARG A 56 9.18 16.65 -9.35
C ARG A 56 8.10 16.75 -10.42
N GLU A 57 7.85 15.66 -11.15
CA GLU A 57 6.84 15.66 -12.21
C GLU A 57 5.42 15.81 -11.63
N ILE A 58 5.14 15.17 -10.49
CA ILE A 58 3.86 15.32 -9.78
C ILE A 58 3.73 16.74 -9.21
N GLU A 59 4.80 17.31 -8.64
CA GLU A 59 4.82 18.70 -8.17
C GLU A 59 4.53 19.69 -9.31
N GLU A 60 5.21 19.57 -10.44
CA GLU A 60 4.99 20.43 -11.62
C GLU A 60 3.54 20.32 -12.13
N TRP A 61 2.99 19.10 -12.18
CA TRP A 61 1.60 18.88 -12.56
C TRP A 61 0.63 19.50 -11.56
N ALA A 62 0.77 19.21 -10.26
CA ALA A 62 -0.12 19.70 -9.22
C ALA A 62 -0.07 21.23 -9.12
N ALA A 63 1.11 21.83 -9.24
CA ALA A 63 1.29 23.28 -9.27
C ALA A 63 0.51 23.93 -10.41
N LYS A 64 0.55 23.31 -11.60
CA LYS A 64 -0.16 23.77 -12.79
C LYS A 64 -1.68 23.60 -12.66
N GLU A 65 -2.13 22.42 -12.22
CA GLU A 65 -3.55 22.07 -12.12
C GLU A 65 -4.25 22.93 -11.05
N PHE A 66 -3.63 23.07 -9.88
CA PHE A 66 -4.22 23.73 -8.72
C PHE A 66 -3.76 25.18 -8.55
N LYS A 67 -2.93 25.71 -9.46
CA LYS A 67 -2.44 27.09 -9.48
C LYS A 67 -1.81 27.53 -8.16
N GLY A 68 -0.76 26.80 -7.76
CA GLY A 68 -0.04 27.09 -6.53
C GLY A 68 1.32 26.41 -6.47
N ASN A 69 2.01 26.56 -5.34
CA ASN A 69 3.26 25.87 -5.08
C ASN A 69 2.95 24.48 -4.51
N ALA A 70 3.30 23.45 -5.28
CA ALA A 70 3.08 22.06 -4.90
C ALA A 70 4.35 21.45 -4.29
N ILE A 71 4.15 20.61 -3.28
CA ILE A 71 5.17 19.84 -2.59
C ILE A 71 4.66 18.41 -2.47
N VAL A 72 5.48 17.44 -2.85
CA VAL A 72 5.18 16.01 -2.69
C VAL A 72 6.19 15.39 -1.74
N ASN A 73 5.74 14.77 -0.65
CA ASN A 73 6.64 14.07 0.28
C ASN A 73 6.39 12.56 0.25
N LEU A 74 7.48 11.80 0.19
CA LEU A 74 7.50 10.35 0.22
C LEU A 74 8.39 9.88 1.38
N ASP A 75 7.77 9.61 2.52
CA ASP A 75 8.46 9.25 3.74
C ASP A 75 8.29 7.77 4.07
N TYR A 76 9.33 7.23 4.71
CA TYR A 76 9.37 5.85 5.17
C TYR A 76 9.94 5.80 6.59
N GLU A 77 9.28 5.04 7.46
CA GLU A 77 9.76 4.73 8.79
C GLU A 77 9.67 3.22 9.06
N ASP A 78 10.78 2.62 9.51
CA ASP A 78 10.81 1.26 10.07
C ASP A 78 10.60 1.33 11.59
N ILE A 79 9.37 1.05 12.04
CA ILE A 79 9.02 1.05 13.45
C ILE A 79 9.56 -0.21 14.15
N ALA A 80 9.83 -1.30 13.42
CA ALA A 80 10.34 -2.52 14.04
C ALA A 80 11.74 -2.38 14.63
N SER A 81 12.49 -1.35 14.24
CA SER A 81 13.72 -0.95 14.93
C SER A 81 13.52 -0.51 16.40
N LYS A 82 12.26 -0.28 16.84
CA LYS A 82 11.91 0.28 18.16
C LYS A 82 11.14 -0.68 19.09
N GLY A 83 10.90 -1.96 18.73
CA GLY A 83 10.11 -2.89 19.57
C GLY A 83 10.10 -4.38 19.16
N LEU A 84 9.50 -5.24 20.00
CA LEU A 84 9.39 -6.69 19.78
C LEU A 84 8.30 -7.06 18.75
N GLU A 85 8.56 -8.08 17.92
CA GLU A 85 7.70 -8.53 16.80
C GLU A 85 6.25 -8.95 17.17
N LYS A 86 6.00 -9.21 18.46
CA LYS A 86 4.74 -9.77 18.97
C LYS A 86 3.62 -8.74 19.13
N ASP A 87 3.95 -7.46 18.99
CA ASP A 87 3.03 -6.33 19.21
C ASP A 87 2.49 -5.74 17.89
N TYR A 88 2.90 -6.29 16.73
CA TYR A 88 2.53 -5.73 15.42
C TYR A 88 1.17 -6.24 14.92
N GLY A 89 0.27 -5.30 14.62
CA GLY A 89 -1.07 -5.58 14.10
C GLY A 89 -1.12 -5.81 12.59
N ALA A 90 -0.15 -5.24 11.85
CA ALA A 90 -0.02 -5.35 10.39
C ALA A 90 1.45 -5.10 9.96
N ASP A 91 1.81 -5.52 8.75
CA ASP A 91 3.17 -5.33 8.21
C ASP A 91 3.39 -3.92 7.68
N PHE A 92 2.37 -3.31 7.05
CA PHE A 92 2.46 -1.94 6.52
C PHE A 92 1.30 -1.07 7.01
N GLY A 93 1.62 0.19 7.31
CA GLY A 93 0.70 1.30 7.36
C GLY A 93 0.99 2.27 6.22
N PHE A 94 0.07 2.38 5.25
CA PHE A 94 0.15 3.42 4.23
C PHE A 94 -0.66 4.63 4.68
N HIS A 95 -0.06 5.80 4.57
CA HIS A 95 -0.65 7.07 4.95
C HIS A 95 -0.68 8.00 3.75
N LEU A 96 -1.86 8.31 3.25
CA LEU A 96 -2.07 9.26 2.15
C LEU A 96 -2.64 10.56 2.71
N ILE A 97 -1.96 11.68 2.43
CA ILE A 97 -2.41 13.03 2.75
C ILE A 97 -2.47 13.83 1.45
N ILE A 98 -3.64 14.35 1.12
CA ILE A 98 -3.81 15.31 0.03
C ILE A 98 -4.33 16.60 0.66
N ASN A 99 -3.56 17.68 0.54
CA ASN A 99 -3.88 18.98 1.10
C ASN A 99 -3.70 20.08 0.05
N ILE A 100 -4.79 20.43 -0.63
CA ILE A 100 -4.84 21.44 -1.68
C ILE A 100 -5.60 22.65 -1.12
N ASP A 101 -4.91 23.44 -0.29
CA ASP A 101 -5.38 24.69 0.31
C ASP A 101 -6.91 24.70 0.64
N ASP A 102 -7.62 25.80 0.35
CA ASP A 102 -9.07 25.91 0.51
C ASP A 102 -9.93 25.01 -0.42
N HIS A 103 -9.36 23.98 -1.09
CA HIS A 103 -10.05 23.20 -2.14
C HIS A 103 -10.32 21.77 -1.69
N LEU A 104 -9.31 21.10 -1.14
CA LEU A 104 -9.40 19.68 -0.83
C LEU A 104 -8.46 19.31 0.30
N TYR A 105 -9.02 18.71 1.35
CA TYR A 105 -8.26 17.98 2.35
C TYR A 105 -8.77 16.55 2.43
N SER A 106 -7.85 15.58 2.35
CA SER A 106 -8.14 14.17 2.47
C SER A 106 -6.97 13.45 3.12
N GLU A 107 -7.22 12.80 4.25
CA GLU A 107 -6.27 11.92 4.92
C GLU A 107 -6.84 10.50 4.93
N ARG A 108 -6.01 9.51 4.54
CA ARG A 108 -6.40 8.10 4.49
C ARG A 108 -5.32 7.22 5.08
N GLY A 109 -5.74 6.27 5.91
CA GLY A 109 -4.91 5.19 6.43
C GLY A 109 -5.25 3.86 5.79
N LEU A 110 -4.24 3.04 5.51
CA LEU A 110 -4.42 1.69 5.01
C LEU A 110 -3.49 0.71 5.73
N LEU A 111 -4.09 -0.26 6.43
CA LEU A 111 -3.37 -1.34 7.10
C LEU A 111 -3.26 -2.56 6.18
N VAL A 112 -2.05 -3.10 6.08
CA VAL A 112 -1.75 -4.19 5.16
C VAL A 112 -1.00 -5.31 5.85
N GLN A 113 -1.48 -6.55 5.67
CA GLN A 113 -0.71 -7.74 6.00
C GLN A 113 -0.12 -8.34 4.72
N ALA A 114 1.18 -8.54 4.69
CA ALA A 114 1.89 -9.20 3.62
C ALA A 114 1.95 -10.71 3.87
N LYS A 115 1.96 -11.51 2.79
CA LYS A 115 2.21 -12.96 2.86
C LYS A 115 3.07 -13.46 1.72
N ASN A 116 4.06 -14.26 2.10
CA ASN A 116 4.90 -15.01 1.17
C ASN A 116 4.17 -16.23 0.63
N PRO A 117 4.41 -16.58 -0.65
CA PRO A 117 3.89 -17.81 -1.20
C PRO A 117 4.60 -19.01 -0.55
N ARG A 118 3.81 -20.05 -0.27
CA ARG A 118 4.28 -21.40 0.01
C ARG A 118 3.98 -22.28 -1.20
N PHE A 119 4.92 -23.15 -1.51
CA PHE A 119 4.81 -24.12 -2.60
C PHE A 119 4.63 -25.50 -2.00
N LYS A 120 3.72 -26.29 -2.57
CA LYS A 120 3.73 -27.72 -2.32
C LYS A 120 4.99 -28.32 -2.97
N SER A 121 5.42 -29.46 -2.45
CA SER A 121 6.64 -30.19 -2.84
C SER A 121 6.78 -30.52 -4.33
N ASP A 122 5.70 -30.39 -5.10
CA ASP A 122 5.62 -30.59 -6.55
C ASP A 122 5.62 -29.28 -7.37
N ASP A 123 5.86 -28.14 -6.72
CA ASP A 123 6.04 -26.79 -7.31
C ASP A 123 4.87 -26.27 -8.16
N SER A 124 3.72 -26.98 -8.14
CA SER A 124 2.60 -26.77 -9.05
C SER A 124 1.56 -25.76 -8.55
N GLU A 125 1.47 -25.58 -7.22
CA GLU A 125 0.41 -24.78 -6.59
C GLU A 125 0.96 -23.81 -5.54
N GLN A 126 0.88 -22.52 -5.86
CA GLN A 126 1.15 -21.41 -4.96
C GLN A 126 0.00 -21.23 -3.96
N LEU A 127 0.34 -21.15 -2.67
CA LEU A 127 -0.60 -20.96 -1.58
C LEU A 127 -0.09 -19.89 -0.60
N TRP A 128 -1.00 -19.21 0.08
CA TRP A 128 -0.66 -18.33 1.20
C TRP A 128 -1.36 -18.81 2.45
N GLU A 129 -0.59 -19.07 3.51
CA GLU A 129 -1.14 -19.42 4.81
C GLU A 129 -1.58 -18.15 5.56
N ILE A 130 -2.77 -18.22 6.15
CA ILE A 130 -3.38 -17.09 6.84
C ILE A 130 -3.63 -17.45 8.30
N ASN A 131 -3.06 -16.65 9.19
CA ASN A 131 -3.34 -16.74 10.62
C ASN A 131 -4.70 -16.08 10.91
N ARG A 132 -5.70 -16.91 11.30
CA ARG A 132 -7.08 -16.45 11.55
C ARG A 132 -7.20 -15.47 12.73
N PRO A 133 -6.54 -15.69 13.88
CA PRO A 133 -6.43 -14.68 14.93
C PRO A 133 -5.91 -13.33 14.41
N GLN A 134 -4.78 -13.32 13.70
CA GLN A 134 -4.19 -12.10 13.15
C GLN A 134 -5.14 -11.40 12.17
N LEU A 135 -5.76 -12.16 11.27
CA LEU A 135 -6.77 -11.65 10.33
C LEU A 135 -7.94 -10.98 11.08
N SER A 136 -8.40 -11.58 12.18
CA SER A 136 -9.52 -11.06 12.96
C SER A 136 -9.13 -9.74 13.65
N VAL A 137 -7.93 -9.67 14.22
CA VAL A 137 -7.38 -8.44 14.81
C VAL A 137 -7.29 -7.35 13.75
N LEU A 138 -6.68 -7.64 12.60
CA LEU A 138 -6.51 -6.69 11.49
C LEU A 138 -7.87 -6.11 11.03
N MET A 139 -8.87 -6.97 10.85
CA MET A 139 -10.22 -6.54 10.46
C MET A 139 -10.95 -5.75 11.55
N CYS A 140 -10.71 -6.04 12.83
CA CYS A 140 -11.26 -5.26 13.94
C CYS A 140 -10.65 -3.86 14.00
N ARG A 141 -9.41 -3.68 13.52
CA ARG A 141 -8.75 -2.36 13.45
C ARG A 141 -9.27 -1.53 12.30
N SER A 142 -9.39 -2.12 11.11
CA SER A 142 -9.90 -1.38 9.95
C SER A 142 -10.70 -2.29 9.01
N PRO A 143 -11.93 -1.90 8.61
CA PRO A 143 -12.66 -2.58 7.56
C PRO A 143 -12.02 -2.42 6.17
N PHE A 144 -11.11 -1.45 6.01
CA PHE A 144 -10.32 -1.20 4.79
C PHE A 144 -9.01 -2.00 4.75
N SER A 145 -8.75 -2.86 5.74
CA SER A 145 -7.53 -3.66 5.74
C SER A 145 -7.46 -4.63 4.54
N VAL A 146 -6.24 -4.80 4.01
CA VAL A 146 -5.98 -5.68 2.85
C VAL A 146 -4.82 -6.62 3.11
N TYR A 147 -4.75 -7.66 2.29
CA TYR A 147 -3.58 -8.52 2.18
C TYR A 147 -2.80 -8.21 0.90
N PHE A 148 -1.48 -8.10 1.03
CA PHE A 148 -0.55 -8.19 -0.09
C PHE A 148 -0.02 -9.61 -0.18
N LEU A 149 -0.37 -10.31 -1.25
CA LEU A 149 -0.03 -11.70 -1.47
C LEU A 149 1.03 -11.77 -2.57
N TYR A 150 2.27 -11.99 -2.17
CA TYR A 150 3.41 -12.02 -3.10
C TYR A 150 3.39 -13.28 -3.96
N GLY A 151 3.75 -13.14 -5.23
CA GLY A 151 3.97 -14.21 -6.17
C GLY A 151 5.36 -14.16 -6.79
N LEU A 152 5.74 -15.27 -7.40
CA LEU A 152 7.02 -15.38 -8.11
C LEU A 152 7.00 -14.55 -9.39
N ASN A 153 8.17 -14.22 -9.91
CA ASN A 153 8.32 -13.45 -11.15
C ASN A 153 7.71 -14.21 -12.34
N LYS A 154 7.74 -15.56 -12.32
CA LYS A 154 7.07 -16.43 -13.31
C LYS A 154 5.53 -16.35 -13.31
N THR A 155 4.92 -15.62 -12.38
CA THR A 155 3.46 -15.54 -12.25
C THR A 155 2.89 -14.30 -12.97
N ASP A 156 1.67 -14.43 -13.51
CA ASP A 156 0.96 -13.33 -14.20
C ASP A 156 0.64 -12.12 -13.29
N VAL A 157 0.53 -12.36 -11.98
CA VAL A 157 0.33 -11.30 -10.98
C VAL A 157 1.33 -11.49 -9.85
N LYS A 158 2.32 -10.60 -9.83
CA LYS A 158 3.45 -10.60 -8.90
C LYS A 158 3.07 -10.18 -7.49
N ILE A 159 2.12 -9.25 -7.34
CA ILE A 159 1.56 -8.89 -6.04
C ILE A 159 0.04 -8.77 -6.18
N ARG A 160 -0.69 -9.60 -5.43
CA ARG A 160 -2.15 -9.53 -5.38
C ARG A 160 -2.59 -8.76 -4.15
N VAL A 161 -3.51 -7.82 -4.33
CA VAL A 161 -4.20 -7.13 -3.26
C VAL A 161 -5.60 -7.70 -3.12
N ILE A 162 -5.98 -8.10 -1.91
CA ILE A 162 -7.34 -8.58 -1.60
C ILE A 162 -7.80 -8.04 -0.25
N PRO A 163 -9.05 -7.58 -0.11
CA PRO A 163 -9.55 -7.14 1.19
C PRO A 163 -9.59 -8.28 2.22
N ALA A 164 -9.23 -7.97 3.48
CA ALA A 164 -9.18 -8.95 4.56
C ALA A 164 -10.54 -9.63 4.80
N SER A 165 -11.64 -8.90 4.62
CA SER A 165 -13.01 -9.43 4.70
C SER A 165 -13.27 -10.57 3.70
N TYR A 166 -12.76 -10.46 2.46
CA TYR A 166 -12.87 -11.53 1.47
C TYR A 166 -11.99 -12.72 1.83
N VAL A 167 -10.79 -12.50 2.37
CA VAL A 167 -9.94 -13.59 2.88
C VAL A 167 -10.69 -14.37 3.96
N LYS A 168 -11.31 -13.69 4.94
CA LYS A 168 -12.12 -14.32 5.99
C LYS A 168 -13.25 -15.16 5.41
N ASN A 169 -13.98 -14.63 4.42
CA ASN A 169 -15.08 -15.34 3.77
C ASN A 169 -14.61 -16.62 3.06
N ILE A 170 -13.48 -16.57 2.35
CA ILE A 170 -12.90 -17.74 1.68
C ILE A 170 -12.48 -18.79 2.69
N LEU A 171 -11.77 -18.39 3.75
CA LEU A 171 -11.34 -19.31 4.80
C LEU A 171 -12.54 -19.96 5.50
N ASN A 172 -13.61 -19.21 5.78
CA ASN A 172 -14.83 -19.76 6.39
C ASN A 172 -15.54 -20.74 5.46
N LYS A 173 -15.68 -20.40 4.17
CA LYS A 173 -16.34 -21.26 3.17
C LYS A 173 -15.58 -22.56 2.91
N THR A 174 -14.24 -22.51 2.92
CA THR A 174 -13.41 -23.67 2.57
C THR A 174 -12.98 -24.49 3.78
N GLY A 175 -13.07 -23.95 5.00
CA GLY A 175 -12.50 -24.54 6.22
C GLY A 175 -10.96 -24.60 6.24
N LYS A 176 -10.28 -24.13 5.18
CA LYS A 176 -8.82 -24.18 5.06
C LYS A 176 -8.16 -23.08 5.89
N LYS A 177 -6.84 -23.21 6.06
CA LYS A 177 -5.96 -22.16 6.63
C LYS A 177 -5.17 -21.41 5.57
N SER A 178 -5.33 -21.79 4.30
CA SER A 178 -4.61 -21.19 3.18
C SER A 178 -5.55 -20.80 2.04
N ILE A 179 -5.10 -19.84 1.26
CA ILE A 179 -5.76 -19.37 0.04
C ILE A 179 -4.86 -19.65 -1.16
N SER A 180 -5.47 -19.93 -2.32
CA SER A 180 -4.77 -20.11 -3.59
C SER A 180 -5.15 -19.00 -4.57
N PRO A 181 -4.34 -18.74 -5.62
CA PRO A 181 -4.69 -17.79 -6.68
C PRO A 181 -6.07 -18.06 -7.31
N LYS A 182 -6.45 -19.34 -7.45
CA LYS A 182 -7.74 -19.74 -8.03
C LYS A 182 -8.92 -19.27 -7.18
N ASN A 183 -8.78 -19.25 -5.85
CA ASN A 183 -9.83 -18.84 -4.94
C ASN A 183 -10.07 -17.32 -4.93
N ILE A 184 -9.05 -16.54 -5.28
CA ILE A 184 -9.04 -15.08 -5.10
C ILE A 184 -9.05 -14.30 -6.42
N LYS A 185 -8.84 -14.96 -7.57
CA LYS A 185 -8.62 -14.29 -8.87
C LYS A 185 -9.66 -13.21 -9.18
N SER A 186 -10.95 -13.48 -8.95
CA SER A 186 -12.05 -12.54 -9.24
C SER A 186 -12.21 -11.41 -8.24
N PHE A 187 -11.57 -11.50 -7.07
CA PHE A 187 -11.68 -10.54 -5.97
C PHE A 187 -10.36 -9.85 -5.63
N SER A 188 -9.27 -10.24 -6.29
CA SER A 188 -7.95 -9.65 -6.14
C SER A 188 -7.64 -8.66 -7.26
N ARG A 189 -6.87 -7.62 -6.94
CA ARG A 189 -6.29 -6.69 -7.92
C ARG A 189 -4.77 -6.85 -7.98
N LYS A 190 -4.16 -6.42 -9.09
CA LYS A 190 -2.71 -6.19 -9.15
C LYS A 190 -2.37 -5.03 -8.21
N PHE A 191 -1.20 -5.06 -7.56
CA PHE A 191 -0.80 -3.99 -6.64
C PHE A 191 -0.75 -2.65 -7.33
N SER A 192 -0.12 -2.58 -8.51
CA SER A 192 -0.01 -1.35 -9.30
C SER A 192 -1.36 -0.68 -9.56
N ASN A 193 -2.34 -1.47 -10.02
CA ASN A 193 -3.69 -0.98 -10.27
C ASN A 193 -4.41 -0.55 -8.99
N PHE A 194 -4.33 -1.35 -7.92
CA PHE A 194 -4.98 -1.00 -6.66
C PHE A 194 -4.39 0.27 -6.05
N PHE A 195 -3.07 0.37 -6.00
CA PHE A 195 -2.37 1.45 -5.32
C PHE A 195 -2.57 2.78 -6.05
N LEU A 196 -2.50 2.80 -7.39
CA LEU A 196 -2.80 4.00 -8.17
C LEU A 196 -4.29 4.32 -8.16
N TYR A 197 -5.15 3.40 -8.64
CA TYR A 197 -6.52 3.76 -8.96
C TYR A 197 -7.44 3.75 -7.75
N ASP A 198 -7.25 2.83 -6.79
CA ASP A 198 -8.12 2.75 -5.62
C ASP A 198 -7.58 3.64 -4.49
N PHE A 199 -6.37 3.33 -4.00
CA PHE A 199 -5.79 4.01 -2.83
C PHE A 199 -5.52 5.50 -3.11
N ILE A 200 -4.65 5.82 -4.07
CA ILE A 200 -4.30 7.22 -4.40
C ILE A 200 -5.46 7.90 -5.16
N GLY A 201 -5.97 7.26 -6.20
CA GLY A 201 -6.86 7.87 -7.20
C GLY A 201 -8.32 8.01 -6.78
N ASN A 202 -8.81 7.13 -5.90
CA ASN A 202 -10.19 7.20 -5.38
C ASN A 202 -10.23 7.43 -3.86
N TRP A 203 -9.09 7.78 -3.25
CA TRP A 203 -8.96 8.01 -1.81
C TRP A 203 -9.48 6.83 -0.99
N TRP A 204 -9.29 5.61 -1.49
CA TRP A 204 -9.75 4.42 -0.79
C TRP A 204 -8.88 4.21 0.44
N GLY A 205 -9.48 4.03 1.61
CA GLY A 205 -8.76 3.87 2.86
C GLY A 205 -9.62 4.31 4.04
N ASP A 206 -9.11 4.05 5.23
CA ASP A 206 -9.77 4.42 6.47
C ASP A 206 -9.59 5.90 6.78
N THR A 207 -10.60 6.48 7.43
CA THR A 207 -10.61 7.86 7.92
C THR A 207 -10.78 7.92 9.43
N ASP A 208 -11.00 6.77 10.07
CA ASP A 208 -11.12 6.69 11.52
C ASP A 208 -9.80 7.10 12.18
N GLU A 209 -9.88 8.02 13.14
CA GLU A 209 -8.71 8.56 13.85
C GLU A 209 -7.88 7.46 14.52
N SER A 210 -8.50 6.39 15.03
CA SER A 210 -7.75 5.28 15.62
C SER A 210 -6.84 4.59 14.59
N VAL A 211 -7.26 4.50 13.33
CA VAL A 211 -6.44 3.95 12.24
C VAL A 211 -5.42 4.98 11.75
N LEU A 212 -5.81 6.26 11.67
CA LEU A 212 -4.88 7.34 11.32
C LEU A 212 -3.71 7.43 12.31
N ASN A 213 -3.97 7.29 13.62
CA ASN A 213 -2.91 7.28 14.63
C ASN A 213 -1.93 6.10 14.47
N ILE A 214 -2.42 4.93 14.05
CA ILE A 214 -1.56 3.78 13.73
C ILE A 214 -0.64 4.12 12.54
N VAL A 215 -1.19 4.63 11.42
CA VAL A 215 -0.40 4.95 10.21
C VAL A 215 0.39 6.26 10.32
N ARG A 216 0.13 7.06 11.35
CA ARG A 216 0.97 8.21 11.75
C ARG A 216 2.17 7.77 12.59
N GLY A 217 2.12 6.59 13.20
CA GLY A 217 3.12 6.09 14.13
C GLY A 217 2.97 6.65 15.55
N THR A 218 1.80 7.19 15.88
CA THR A 218 1.50 7.82 17.18
C THR A 218 0.68 6.93 18.11
N ASP A 219 0.24 5.75 17.66
CA ASP A 219 -0.43 4.76 18.52
C ASP A 219 0.61 3.93 19.30
N ASP A 220 0.60 4.08 20.63
CA ASP A 220 1.51 3.37 21.53
C ASP A 220 1.17 1.90 21.74
N LEU A 221 -0.10 1.51 21.49
CA LEU A 221 -0.63 0.17 21.76
C LEU A 221 -0.56 -0.74 20.53
N VAL A 222 -0.70 -0.18 19.34
CA VAL A 222 -0.75 -0.92 18.08
C VAL A 222 0.24 -0.33 17.11
N LYS A 223 1.26 -1.13 16.79
CA LYS A 223 2.28 -0.73 15.84
C LYS A 223 2.11 -1.49 14.53
N VAL A 224 2.42 -0.82 13.44
CA VAL A 224 2.75 -1.47 12.17
C VAL A 224 4.26 -1.56 12.06
N ARG A 225 4.75 -2.53 11.30
CA ARG A 225 6.19 -2.69 11.12
C ARG A 225 6.80 -1.54 10.31
N HIS A 226 6.17 -1.19 9.20
CA HIS A 226 6.64 -0.16 8.27
C HIS A 226 5.54 0.87 8.03
N ILE A 227 5.89 2.15 8.07
CA ILE A 227 5.01 3.24 7.63
C ILE A 227 5.56 3.82 6.33
N PHE A 228 4.68 3.98 5.34
CA PHE A 228 4.97 4.71 4.12
C PHE A 228 3.97 5.84 3.95
N ARG A 229 4.45 7.08 3.95
CA ARG A 229 3.62 8.28 3.85
C ARG A 229 3.80 8.93 2.48
N ILE A 230 2.66 9.23 1.86
CA ILE A 230 2.54 9.99 0.62
C ILE A 230 1.77 11.25 0.98
N GLU A 231 2.43 12.40 0.87
CA GLU A 231 1.79 13.71 1.04
C GLU A 231 1.86 14.47 -0.26
N ILE A 232 0.73 15.04 -0.70
CA ILE A 232 0.66 16.00 -1.80
C ILE A 232 0.02 17.27 -1.24
N SER A 233 0.82 18.33 -1.16
CA SER A 233 0.43 19.61 -0.58
C SER A 233 0.54 20.71 -1.63
N VAL A 234 -0.51 21.49 -1.85
CA VAL A 234 -0.47 22.68 -2.72
C VAL A 234 -0.91 23.90 -1.93
N LYS A 235 -0.10 24.95 -1.95
CA LYS A 235 -0.41 26.26 -1.34
C LYS A 235 -0.54 27.32 -2.41
N LYS A 236 -1.58 28.14 -2.39
CA LYS A 236 -1.65 29.29 -3.28
C LYS A 236 -0.59 30.32 -2.90
N GLU A 237 -0.03 30.97 -3.90
CA GLU A 237 0.75 32.17 -3.64
C GLU A 237 -0.21 33.26 -3.15
N GLU A 238 0.01 33.77 -1.93
CA GLU A 238 -0.65 34.98 -1.48
C GLU A 238 -0.27 36.08 -2.48
N LYS A 239 -1.26 36.61 -3.19
CA LYS A 239 -1.04 37.86 -3.91
C LYS A 239 -0.76 38.92 -2.85
N ASP A 240 0.51 39.30 -2.72
CA ASP A 240 0.92 40.52 -2.05
C ASP A 240 0.06 41.67 -2.62
N ASN A 241 -1.03 42.03 -1.92
CA ASN A 241 -1.79 43.24 -2.16
C ASN A 241 -0.93 44.40 -1.68
N LYS A 242 0.11 44.73 -2.45
CA LYS A 242 0.79 46.02 -2.35
C LYS A 242 -0.10 47.05 -3.03
N ASN A 243 -0.97 47.65 -2.23
CA ASN A 243 -1.57 48.95 -2.51
C ASN A 243 -0.50 50.04 -2.56
#